data_AF-A0A3B3S5Y5-F1
#
_entry.id   AF-A0A3B3S5Y5-F1
#
_cell.length_a   1.000
_cell.length_b   1.000
_cell.length_c   1.000
_cell.angle_alpha   90.00
_cell.angle_beta   90.00
_cell.angle_gamma   90.00
#
_symmetry.space_group_name_H-M   'P 1'
#
loop_
_entity.id
_entity.type
_entity.pdbx_description
1 polymer ?
#
loop_
_entity_poly.entity_id
_entity_poly.type
_entity_poly.pdbx_seq_one_letter_code
_entity_poly.pdbx_strand_id
1 'polypeptide(L)'
;MADQQWLSKLKDELGKSPMTLNTVIGFVLLGLEKMTELEFQCPCNPYRNALFSSAFFVIPAIMSIIVMLIANKFRCASGKCWEKCGKLISCFMPGMVWLTLLCFDGKYYTCAATSWEGEYVNMDSDGSLKWCQPMQVNETEMKRRRLHFEDSMFWSQVGTLQ
;
A
#
# COMPACT_ATOMS: atom_id res chain seq x y z
N MET A 1 -20.63 -24.62 -1.05
CA MET A 1 -20.05 -25.74 -0.26
C MET A 1 -18.57 -25.98 -0.62
N ALA A 2 -18.16 -25.79 -1.88
CA ALA A 2 -16.75 -25.79 -2.30
C ALA A 2 -15.89 -24.75 -1.56
N ASP A 3 -16.45 -23.56 -1.25
CA ASP A 3 -15.74 -22.45 -0.61
C ASP A 3 -15.25 -22.76 0.82
N GLN A 4 -15.90 -23.68 1.53
CA GLN A 4 -15.46 -24.05 2.88
C GLN A 4 -14.36 -25.12 2.84
N GLN A 5 -14.33 -25.92 1.77
CA GLN A 5 -13.42 -27.05 1.62
C GLN A 5 -12.04 -26.63 1.10
N TRP A 6 -11.95 -25.61 0.23
CA TRP A 6 -10.65 -25.03 -0.16
C TRP A 6 -10.02 -24.26 1.01
N LEU A 7 -10.83 -23.51 1.78
CA LEU A 7 -10.36 -22.78 2.96
C LEU A 7 -9.81 -23.72 4.04
N SER A 8 -10.44 -24.88 4.26
CA SER A 8 -9.95 -25.86 5.23
C SER A 8 -8.66 -26.53 4.78
N LYS A 9 -8.53 -26.85 3.48
CA LYS A 9 -7.30 -27.37 2.87
C LYS A 9 -6.14 -26.38 2.95
N LEU A 10 -6.42 -25.11 2.63
CA LEU A 10 -5.46 -24.03 2.81
C LEU A 10 -5.04 -23.93 4.28
N LYS A 11 -5.97 -23.92 5.23
CA LYS A 11 -5.62 -23.86 6.66
C LYS A 11 -4.73 -25.01 7.12
N ASP A 12 -4.91 -26.21 6.57
CA ASP A 12 -4.06 -27.37 6.88
C ASP A 12 -2.64 -27.22 6.33
N GLU A 13 -2.49 -26.72 5.10
CA GLU A 13 -1.18 -26.43 4.51
C GLU A 13 -0.50 -25.24 5.18
N LEU A 14 -1.26 -24.21 5.52
CA LEU A 14 -0.81 -23.05 6.30
C LEU A 14 -0.29 -23.44 7.69
N GLY A 15 -0.91 -24.44 8.32
CA GLY A 15 -0.51 -24.95 9.64
C GLY A 15 0.83 -25.70 9.65
N LYS A 16 1.32 -26.15 8.49
CA LYS A 16 2.58 -26.91 8.39
C LYS A 16 3.83 -26.04 8.45
N SER A 17 3.76 -24.75 8.08
CA SER A 17 4.89 -23.82 8.24
C SER A 17 4.43 -22.35 8.28
N PRO A 18 4.57 -21.65 9.43
CA PRO A 18 4.23 -20.22 9.53
C PRO A 18 5.05 -19.33 8.59
N MET A 19 6.21 -19.82 8.12
CA MET A 19 7.08 -19.09 7.19
C MET A 19 6.53 -19.10 5.76
N THR A 20 5.95 -20.22 5.32
CA THR A 20 5.37 -20.37 3.98
C THR A 20 4.11 -19.51 3.82
N LEU A 21 3.27 -19.44 4.86
CA LEU A 21 2.07 -18.60 4.88
C LEU A 21 2.39 -17.11 4.72
N ASN A 22 3.33 -16.59 5.53
CA ASN A 22 3.72 -15.19 5.45
C ASN A 22 4.30 -14.84 4.07
N THR A 23 5.01 -15.78 3.45
CA THR A 23 5.54 -15.63 2.09
C THR A 23 4.40 -15.51 1.06
N VAL A 24 3.42 -16.42 1.11
CA VAL A 24 2.25 -16.38 0.20
C VAL A 24 1.44 -15.09 0.39
N ILE A 25 1.20 -14.66 1.63
CA ILE A 25 0.52 -13.39 1.93
C ILE A 25 1.32 -12.22 1.35
N GLY A 26 2.64 -12.22 1.49
CA GLY A 26 3.51 -11.20 0.91
C GLY A 26 3.34 -11.08 -0.60
N PHE A 27 3.35 -12.21 -1.33
CA PHE A 27 3.11 -12.22 -2.77
C PHE A 27 1.72 -11.70 -3.16
N VAL A 28 0.68 -12.05 -2.39
CA VAL A 28 -0.67 -11.52 -2.62
C VAL A 28 -0.73 -10.02 -2.38
N LEU A 29 -0.11 -9.52 -1.30
CA LEU A 29 -0.03 -8.09 -1.01
C LEU A 29 0.73 -7.32 -2.10
N LEU A 30 1.81 -7.90 -2.62
CA LEU A 30 2.54 -7.34 -3.77
C LEU A 30 1.66 -7.25 -5.02
N GLY A 31 0.91 -8.31 -5.35
CA GLY A 31 -0.01 -8.28 -6.49
C GLY A 31 -1.13 -7.24 -6.31
N LEU A 32 -1.65 -7.10 -5.09
CA LEU A 32 -2.65 -6.09 -4.76
C LEU A 32 -2.10 -4.67 -4.86
N GLU A 33 -0.86 -4.43 -4.46
CA GLU A 33 -0.20 -3.13 -4.61
C GLU A 33 -0.15 -2.71 -6.08
N LYS A 34 0.26 -3.62 -6.98
CA LYS A 34 0.24 -3.35 -8.43
C LYS A 34 -1.15 -3.10 -9.00
N MET A 35 -2.18 -3.77 -8.50
CA MET A 35 -3.56 -3.48 -8.91
C MET A 35 -4.01 -2.10 -8.42
N THR A 36 -3.71 -1.74 -7.17
CA THR A 36 -4.06 -0.42 -6.64
C THR A 36 -3.30 0.71 -7.32
N GLU A 37 -2.06 0.46 -7.75
CA GLU A 37 -1.23 1.41 -8.49
C GLU A 37 -1.85 1.73 -9.87
N LEU A 38 -2.41 0.72 -10.56
CA LEU A 38 -3.05 0.89 -11.86
C LEU A 38 -4.31 1.76 -11.78
N GLU A 39 -5.13 1.56 -10.76
CA GLU A 39 -6.37 2.31 -10.56
C GLU A 39 -6.16 3.67 -9.89
N PHE A 40 -4.98 3.92 -9.31
CA PHE A 40 -4.73 5.15 -8.57
C PHE A 40 -4.63 6.37 -9.50
N GLN A 41 -5.51 7.35 -9.24
CA GLN A 41 -5.48 8.68 -9.84
C GLN A 41 -5.51 9.72 -8.73
N CYS A 42 -4.45 10.52 -8.61
CA CYS A 42 -4.37 11.55 -7.59
C CYS A 42 -5.34 12.70 -7.95
N PRO A 43 -6.30 13.05 -7.08
CA PRO A 43 -7.05 14.28 -7.24
C PRO A 43 -6.10 15.43 -6.92
N CYS A 44 -5.68 16.20 -7.92
CA CYS A 44 -4.75 17.32 -7.75
C CYS A 44 -5.45 18.53 -7.10
N ASN A 45 -5.90 18.35 -5.86
CA ASN A 45 -6.52 19.37 -5.03
C ASN A 45 -5.94 19.28 -3.60
N PRO A 46 -5.33 20.36 -3.09
CA PRO A 46 -4.59 20.35 -1.82
C PRO A 46 -5.45 20.08 -0.59
N TYR A 47 -6.78 20.25 -0.67
CA TYR A 47 -7.67 20.02 0.46
C TYR A 47 -8.04 18.54 0.63
N ARG A 48 -7.99 17.76 -0.46
CA ARG A 48 -8.51 16.37 -0.48
C ARG A 48 -7.49 15.32 -0.88
N ASN A 49 -6.38 15.69 -1.50
CA ASN A 49 -5.37 14.75 -1.99
C ASN A 49 -4.71 13.94 -0.87
N ALA A 50 -4.38 14.56 0.25
CA ALA A 50 -3.80 13.88 1.41
C ALA A 50 -4.80 12.89 2.03
N LEU A 51 -6.06 13.28 2.18
CA LEU A 51 -7.11 12.41 2.72
C LEU A 51 -7.42 11.24 1.76
N PHE A 52 -7.52 11.53 0.46
CA PHE A 52 -7.78 10.51 -0.56
C PHE A 52 -6.62 9.52 -0.64
N SER A 53 -5.38 10.00 -0.72
CA SER A 53 -4.19 9.15 -0.80
C SER A 53 -3.99 8.32 0.47
N SER A 54 -4.16 8.91 1.65
CA SER A 54 -4.03 8.19 2.93
C SER A 54 -5.05 7.06 3.11
N ALA A 55 -6.23 7.14 2.47
CA ALA A 55 -7.22 6.06 2.51
C ALA A 55 -6.67 4.76 1.89
N PHE A 56 -5.83 4.84 0.85
CA PHE A 56 -5.17 3.68 0.23
C PHE A 56 -4.12 3.02 1.14
N PHE A 57 -3.53 3.78 2.06
CA PHE A 57 -2.66 3.22 3.09
C PHE A 57 -3.47 2.51 4.18
N VAL A 58 -4.51 3.18 4.70
CA VAL A 58 -5.21 2.76 5.92
C VAL A 58 -6.18 1.61 5.66
N ILE A 59 -6.99 1.69 4.60
CA ILE A 59 -8.07 0.72 4.36
C ILE A 59 -7.51 -0.70 4.15
N PRO A 60 -6.56 -0.94 3.22
CA PRO A 60 -6.07 -2.29 2.98
C PRO A 60 -5.20 -2.81 4.12
N ALA A 61 -4.48 -1.93 4.84
CA ALA A 61 -3.78 -2.30 6.06
C ALA A 61 -4.75 -2.86 7.12
N ILE A 62 -5.86 -2.16 7.40
CA ILE A 62 -6.88 -2.63 8.34
C ILE A 62 -7.52 -3.94 7.83
N MET A 63 -7.86 -4.03 6.55
CA MET A 63 -8.44 -5.24 5.97
C MET A 63 -7.51 -6.46 6.12
N SER A 64 -6.21 -6.29 5.87
CA SER A 64 -5.21 -7.35 6.03
C SER A 64 -5.11 -7.84 7.48
N ILE A 65 -5.17 -6.92 8.45
CA ILE A 65 -5.18 -7.23 9.88
C ILE A 65 -6.45 -8.03 10.23
N ILE A 66 -7.62 -7.60 9.76
CA ILE A 66 -8.90 -8.30 10.00
C ILE A 66 -8.85 -9.72 9.41
N VAL A 67 -8.38 -9.88 8.17
CA VAL A 67 -8.26 -11.19 7.52
C VAL A 67 -7.33 -12.10 8.32
N MET A 68 -6.19 -11.59 8.80
CA MET A 68 -5.25 -12.35 9.63
C MET A 68 -5.88 -12.79 10.97
N LEU A 69 -6.68 -11.91 11.60
CA LEU A 69 -7.41 -12.23 12.83
C LEU A 69 -8.45 -13.35 12.61
N ILE A 70 -9.18 -13.30 11.50
CA ILE A 70 -10.17 -14.33 11.12
C ILE A 70 -9.49 -15.65 10.75
N ALA A 71 -8.41 -15.61 9.98
CA ALA A 71 -7.65 -16.78 9.53
C ALA A 71 -7.14 -17.59 10.72
N ASN A 72 -6.57 -16.90 11.71
CA ASN A 72 -6.05 -17.47 12.95
C ASN A 72 -7.13 -18.00 13.91
N LYS A 73 -8.42 -17.98 13.52
CA LYS A 73 -9.56 -18.45 14.33
C LYS A 73 -9.44 -17.96 15.78
N PHE A 74 -9.12 -16.68 15.98
CA PHE A 74 -9.14 -16.10 17.31
C PHE A 74 -10.57 -16.12 17.84
N ARG A 75 -10.95 -17.23 18.49
CA ARG A 75 -12.14 -17.30 19.33
C ARG A 75 -11.83 -16.46 20.56
N CYS A 76 -12.12 -15.16 20.49
CA CYS A 76 -12.10 -14.26 21.64
C CYS A 76 -13.29 -14.59 22.57
N ALA A 77 -13.42 -15.83 23.02
CA ALA A 77 -14.48 -16.26 23.93
C ALA A 77 -14.15 -15.94 25.41
N SER A 78 -12.92 -15.48 25.71
CA SER A 78 -12.40 -15.37 27.08
C SER A 78 -11.65 -14.06 27.38
N GLY A 79 -11.85 -12.99 26.59
CA GLY A 79 -11.25 -11.66 26.88
C GLY A 79 -9.72 -11.55 26.74
N LYS A 80 -8.98 -12.67 26.67
CA LYS A 80 -7.50 -12.70 26.53
C LYS A 80 -6.99 -12.66 25.07
N CYS A 81 -7.76 -12.07 24.15
CA CYS A 81 -7.33 -11.91 22.76
C CYS A 81 -6.11 -10.98 22.65
N TRP A 82 -6.10 -9.93 23.47
CA TRP A 82 -5.02 -8.94 23.50
C TRP A 82 -3.69 -9.52 24.02
N GLU A 83 -3.71 -10.53 24.89
CA GLU A 83 -2.50 -11.15 25.46
C GLU A 83 -1.75 -12.05 24.46
N LYS A 84 -2.50 -12.77 23.61
CA LYS A 84 -1.93 -13.59 22.52
C LYS A 84 -1.55 -12.76 21.30
N CYS A 85 -2.33 -11.73 20.97
CA CYS A 85 -2.02 -10.78 19.91
C CYS A 85 -0.84 -9.87 20.31
N GLY A 86 -0.80 -9.43 21.57
CA GLY A 86 0.26 -8.60 22.14
C GLY A 86 1.61 -9.31 22.32
N LYS A 87 1.63 -10.64 22.30
CA LYS A 87 2.88 -11.42 22.26
C LYS A 87 3.47 -11.58 20.85
N LEU A 88 2.74 -11.22 19.79
CA LEU A 88 3.08 -11.55 18.41
C LEU A 88 2.89 -10.34 17.49
N ILE A 89 4.01 -9.68 17.20
CA ILE A 89 4.21 -8.75 16.07
C ILE A 89 3.57 -9.28 14.76
N SER A 90 3.42 -10.60 14.64
CA SER A 90 2.76 -11.33 13.55
C SER A 90 1.36 -10.83 13.14
N CYS A 91 0.53 -10.26 14.02
CA CYS A 91 -0.78 -9.77 13.60
C CYS A 91 -0.70 -8.44 12.82
N PHE A 92 0.32 -7.64 13.09
CA PHE A 92 0.56 -6.37 12.40
C PHE A 92 1.45 -6.55 11.17
N MET A 93 2.19 -7.67 11.07
CA MET A 93 3.08 -7.97 9.95
C MET A 93 2.44 -7.75 8.57
N PRO A 94 1.21 -8.23 8.27
CA PRO A 94 0.60 -8.00 6.96
C PRO A 94 0.35 -6.51 6.68
N GLY A 95 -0.13 -5.77 7.68
CA GLY A 95 -0.34 -4.33 7.58
C GLY A 95 0.97 -3.56 7.44
N MET A 96 2.01 -3.95 8.17
CA MET A 96 3.35 -3.34 8.04
C MET A 96 3.96 -3.59 6.67
N VAL A 97 3.83 -4.80 6.13
CA VAL A 97 4.28 -5.12 4.76
C VAL A 97 3.52 -4.25 3.75
N TRP A 98 2.20 -4.16 3.86
CA TRP A 98 1.38 -3.31 2.98
C TRP A 98 1.83 -1.84 3.00
N LEU A 99 1.99 -1.26 4.19
CA LEU A 99 2.45 0.12 4.34
C LEU A 99 3.84 0.32 3.75
N THR A 100 4.74 -0.65 3.95
CA THR A 100 6.10 -0.61 3.40
C THR A 100 6.08 -0.62 1.87
N LEU A 101 5.26 -1.48 1.26
CA LEU A 101 5.11 -1.54 -0.20
C LEU A 101 4.59 -0.22 -0.78
N LEU A 102 3.53 0.36 -0.20
CA LEU A 102 2.99 1.66 -0.67
C LEU A 102 3.96 2.82 -0.45
N CYS A 103 4.72 2.80 0.65
CA CYS A 103 5.76 3.81 0.87
C CYS A 103 6.84 3.75 -0.21
N PHE A 104 7.23 2.55 -0.66
CA PHE A 104 8.24 2.37 -1.70
C PHE A 104 7.76 2.75 -3.11
N ASP A 105 6.47 2.59 -3.42
CA ASP A 105 5.91 3.10 -4.69
C ASP A 105 6.02 4.64 -4.78
N GLY A 106 5.88 5.34 -3.64
CA GLY A 106 6.11 6.79 -3.55
C GLY A 106 5.04 7.66 -4.24
N LYS A 107 4.25 7.12 -5.17
CA LYS A 107 3.15 7.82 -5.86
C LYS A 107 2.07 8.33 -4.90
N TYR A 108 1.74 7.54 -3.88
CA TYR A 108 0.77 7.92 -2.87
C TYR A 108 1.33 9.01 -1.95
N TYR A 109 2.61 8.92 -1.56
CA TYR A 109 3.25 9.92 -0.72
C TYR A 109 3.39 11.26 -1.45
N THR A 110 3.85 11.24 -2.69
CA THR A 110 3.97 12.45 -3.53
C THR A 110 2.61 13.10 -3.79
N CYS A 111 1.55 12.30 -4.00
CA CYS A 111 0.18 12.81 -4.08
C CYS A 111 -0.28 13.47 -2.77
N ALA A 112 0.02 12.87 -1.62
CA ALA A 112 -0.34 13.43 -0.31
C ALA A 112 0.46 14.70 0.03
N ALA A 113 1.71 14.79 -0.43
CA ALA A 113 2.60 15.94 -0.22
C ALA A 113 2.37 17.08 -1.24
N THR A 114 1.60 16.82 -2.30
CA THR A 114 1.24 17.84 -3.28
C THR A 114 0.37 18.90 -2.60
N SER A 115 0.74 20.17 -2.72
CA SER A 115 0.00 21.29 -2.08
C SER A 115 -0.61 22.26 -3.10
N TRP A 116 -0.58 21.90 -4.38
CA TRP A 116 -1.06 22.73 -5.48
C TRP A 116 -2.21 22.07 -6.22
N GLU A 117 -3.04 22.91 -6.82
CA GLU A 117 -4.03 22.47 -7.80
C GLU A 117 -3.36 22.22 -9.15
N GLY A 118 -3.85 21.23 -9.87
CA GLY A 118 -3.26 20.83 -11.14
C GLY A 118 -4.11 19.85 -11.92
N GLU A 119 -3.57 19.43 -13.04
CA GLU A 119 -4.13 18.34 -13.84
C GLU A 119 -3.29 17.08 -13.65
N TYR A 120 -3.95 15.93 -13.52
CA TYR A 120 -3.27 14.66 -13.41
C TYR A 120 -2.89 14.18 -14.81
N VAL A 121 -1.61 14.32 -15.17
CA VAL A 121 -1.11 14.06 -16.52
C VAL A 121 -0.05 12.96 -16.51
N ASN A 122 0.04 12.25 -17.64
CA ASN A 122 1.10 11.29 -17.90
C ASN A 122 2.36 12.07 -18.32
N MET A 123 3.47 11.84 -17.61
CA MET A 123 4.75 12.50 -17.89
C MET A 123 5.55 11.77 -18.98
N ASP A 124 5.47 10.44 -18.99
CA ASP A 124 6.21 9.59 -19.94
C ASP A 124 5.29 9.03 -21.04
N SER A 125 5.86 8.79 -22.21
CA SER A 125 5.17 8.22 -23.37
C SER A 125 4.64 6.79 -23.14
N ASP A 126 5.14 6.10 -22.11
CA ASP A 126 4.70 4.77 -21.68
C ASP A 126 3.58 4.82 -20.62
N GLY A 127 3.19 6.01 -20.15
CA GLY A 127 2.09 6.19 -19.20
C GLY A 127 2.33 5.68 -17.76
N SER A 128 3.56 5.25 -17.46
CA SER A 128 3.96 4.68 -16.16
C SER A 128 4.20 5.76 -15.08
N LEU A 129 4.65 6.94 -15.49
CA LEU A 129 4.89 8.10 -14.63
C LEU A 129 3.75 9.10 -14.72
N LYS A 130 3.00 9.27 -13.63
CA LYS A 130 1.87 10.20 -13.53
C LYS A 130 2.13 11.21 -12.43
N TRP A 131 1.79 12.48 -12.67
CA TRP A 131 2.02 13.54 -11.71
C TRP A 131 0.95 14.64 -11.82
N CYS A 132 0.84 15.45 -10.77
CA CYS A 132 -0.03 16.62 -10.75
C CYS A 132 0.67 17.83 -11.36
N GLN A 133 0.39 18.13 -12.63
CA GLN A 133 0.94 19.30 -13.31
C GLN A 133 0.24 20.58 -12.86
N PRO A 134 0.96 21.56 -12.28
CA PRO A 134 0.39 22.84 -11.89
C PRO A 134 0.00 23.69 -13.10
N MET A 135 -1.16 24.37 -13.05
CA MET A 135 -1.70 25.14 -14.18
C MET A 135 -1.18 26.59 -14.28
N GLN A 136 -0.61 27.17 -13.22
CA GLN A 136 -0.24 28.59 -13.16
C GLN A 136 1.17 28.81 -12.59
N VAL A 137 2.19 28.27 -13.25
CA VAL A 137 3.59 28.46 -12.83
C VAL A 137 4.49 28.73 -14.03
N ASN A 138 5.57 29.47 -13.78
CA ASN A 138 6.57 29.76 -14.80
C ASN A 138 7.29 28.49 -15.26
N GLU A 139 7.82 28.47 -16.50
CA GLU A 139 8.54 27.30 -17.05
C GLU A 139 9.72 26.86 -16.19
N THR A 140 10.44 27.82 -15.58
CA THR A 140 11.56 27.53 -14.68
C THR A 140 11.12 26.84 -13.40
N GLU A 141 9.96 27.21 -12.85
CA GLU A 141 9.37 26.58 -11.67
C GLU A 141 8.80 25.19 -12.00
N MET A 142 8.16 25.03 -13.17
CA MET A 142 7.74 23.72 -13.67
C MET A 142 8.91 22.76 -13.76
N LYS A 143 10.02 23.19 -14.39
CA LYS A 143 11.21 22.35 -14.55
C LYS A 143 11.82 21.97 -13.20
N ARG A 144 11.87 22.90 -12.24
CA ARG A 144 12.35 22.62 -10.87
C ARG A 144 11.48 21.58 -10.17
N ARG A 145 10.15 21.72 -10.22
CA ARG A 145 9.22 20.77 -9.58
C ARG A 145 9.29 19.39 -10.22
N ARG A 146 9.45 19.33 -11.55
CA ARG A 146 9.66 18.08 -12.28
C ARG A 146 10.92 17.36 -11.80
N LEU A 147 12.06 18.04 -11.75
CA LEU A 147 13.33 17.46 -11.27
C LEU A 147 13.21 16.97 -9.82
N HIS A 148 12.53 17.74 -8.95
CA HIS A 148 12.31 17.33 -7.56
C HIS A 148 11.44 16.07 -7.47
N PHE A 149 10.43 15.94 -8.33
CA PHE A 149 9.56 14.76 -8.37
C PHE A 149 10.32 13.52 -8.85
N GLU A 150 11.13 13.65 -9.92
CA GLU A 150 11.99 12.57 -10.41
C GLU A 150 12.99 12.11 -9.36
N ASP A 151 13.65 13.04 -8.66
CA ASP A 151 14.61 12.73 -7.59
C ASP A 151 13.91 12.01 -6.42
N SER A 152 12.73 12.50 -6.00
CA SER A 152 11.94 11.86 -4.94
C SER A 152 11.54 10.43 -5.28
N MET A 153 11.15 10.17 -6.53
CA MET A 153 10.82 8.84 -7.04
C MET A 153 12.05 7.93 -7.07
N PHE A 154 13.18 8.44 -7.57
CA PHE A 154 14.45 7.71 -7.62
C PHE A 154 14.89 7.27 -6.21
N TRP A 155 14.86 8.16 -5.23
CA TRP A 155 15.21 7.82 -3.85
C TRP A 155 14.24 6.80 -3.21
N SER A 156 12.97 6.84 -3.59
CA SER A 156 11.98 5.87 -3.10
C SER A 156 12.25 4.45 -3.63
N GLN A 157 12.80 4.32 -4.85
CA GLN A 157 13.08 3.03 -5.50
C GLN A 157 14.49 2.49 -5.21
N VAL A 158 15.52 3.35 -5.12
CA VAL A 158 16.93 2.94 -4.99
C VAL A 158 17.30 2.43 -3.59
N GLY A 159 16.50 2.70 -2.57
CA GLY A 159 16.70 2.17 -1.21
C GLY A 159 16.64 0.64 -1.07
N THR A 160 16.48 -0.12 -2.16
CA THR A 160 16.35 -1.58 -2.18
C THR A 160 17.43 -2.32 -2.98
N LEU A 161 18.40 -1.62 -3.60
CA LEU A 161 19.56 -2.26 -4.26
C LEU A 161 20.80 -2.35 -3.34
N GLN A 162 20.60 -2.50 -2.03
CA GLN A 162 21.68 -2.67 -1.06
C GLN A 162 21.36 -3.72 0.00
#